data_AF-A0A397BJ75-F1
#
_entry.id   AF-A0A397BJ75-F1
#
_cell.length_a   1.000
_cell.length_b   1.000
_cell.length_c   1.000
_cell.angle_alpha   90.00
_cell.angle_beta   90.00
_cell.angle_gamma   90.00
#
_symmetry.space_group_name_H-M   'P 1'
#
loop_
_entity.id
_entity.type
_entity.pdbx_description
1 polymer ?
#
loop_
_entity_poly.entity_id
_entity_poly.type
_entity_poly.pdbx_seq_one_letter_code
_entity_poly.pdbx_strand_id
1 'polypeptide(L)'
;MFLILSGFVLTVRFFARLQVIERAVANGDATTVRLVYVDAYLSMASTGVRRIPRLMGPVVIGAVLHIFISLYRGHAIAPLALVEDVLKTLFVIFPPFNLTLWTLRVELEGSLFTMAVCVMLSKLRFRHRVVVCLVALPIFHNRFGDLPHYFGCFMLGILLSDIITKQQHQLAHGPLPSSVSRQEATVFPRTPPNTVSSSLESLRLSFCYMIYHAWKSVHSTWSAVCRRLPSGAEHIVTNASYSLLFLFGSWLFIYRPEYAANYGSVDTLIRLIFEKEHAQMLHRLGSVLILYTVCWSAWLQRVFQSRLCRYLGRISFGVYVVHWPITLLMGDYVKPWAQGQGWEEETGKRLAAAASYVASHAVAHVTTVYMDEPYVKWLRAHERRLEMNISPKPLPRHG
;
A
#
# COMPACT_ATOMS: atom_id res chain seq x y z
N MET A 1 5.73 5.12 0.12
CA MET A 1 5.66 3.68 -0.18
C MET A 1 4.62 2.92 0.63
N PHE A 2 4.70 2.90 1.98
CA PHE A 2 3.81 2.11 2.85
C PHE A 2 2.31 2.26 2.54
N LEU A 3 1.81 3.50 2.45
CA LEU A 3 0.40 3.79 2.15
C LEU A 3 -0.05 3.31 0.76
N ILE A 4 0.83 3.41 -0.25
CA ILE A 4 0.56 2.91 -1.61
C ILE A 4 0.47 1.38 -1.60
N LEU A 5 1.37 0.72 -0.87
CA LEU A 5 1.35 -0.72 -0.69
C LEU A 5 0.09 -1.18 0.05
N SER A 6 -0.34 -0.44 1.08
CA SER A 6 -1.58 -0.71 1.82
C SER A 6 -2.80 -0.67 0.89
N GLY A 7 -2.95 0.40 0.09
CA GLY A 7 -3.99 0.48 -0.95
C GLY A 7 -3.95 -0.70 -1.93
N PHE A 8 -2.77 -1.03 -2.45
CA PHE A 8 -2.59 -2.14 -3.40
C PHE A 8 -2.97 -3.51 -2.82
N VAL A 9 -2.47 -3.84 -1.63
CA VAL A 9 -2.69 -5.15 -0.99
C VAL A 9 -4.16 -5.32 -0.58
N LEU A 10 -4.83 -4.25 -0.14
CA LEU A 10 -6.24 -4.29 0.23
C LEU A 10 -7.15 -4.56 -0.99
N THR A 11 -6.76 -4.12 -2.19
CA THR A 11 -7.63 -4.22 -3.38
C THR A 11 -7.28 -5.34 -4.35
N VAL A 12 -6.08 -5.94 -4.27
CA VAL A 12 -5.64 -6.94 -5.27
C VAL A 12 -6.58 -8.14 -5.37
N ARG A 13 -7.07 -8.65 -4.24
CA ARG A 13 -8.02 -9.77 -4.22
C ARG A 13 -9.38 -9.38 -4.77
N PHE A 14 -9.83 -8.16 -4.44
CA PHE A 14 -11.09 -7.62 -4.94
C PHE A 14 -11.06 -7.49 -6.46
N PHE A 15 -10.04 -6.84 -7.02
CA PHE A 15 -9.92 -6.70 -8.47
C PHE A 15 -9.69 -8.03 -9.18
N ALA A 16 -8.99 -8.99 -8.58
CA ALA A 16 -8.83 -10.33 -9.15
C ALA A 16 -10.18 -11.03 -9.36
N ARG A 17 -11.05 -10.96 -8.34
CA ARG A 17 -12.42 -11.47 -8.42
C ARG A 17 -13.25 -10.66 -9.43
N LEU A 18 -13.08 -9.35 -9.49
CA LEU A 18 -13.77 -8.51 -10.45
C LEU A 18 -13.43 -8.87 -11.90
N GLN A 19 -12.18 -9.23 -12.21
CA GLN A 19 -11.83 -9.70 -13.56
C GLN A 19 -12.54 -11.02 -13.93
N VAL A 20 -12.68 -11.94 -12.96
CA VAL A 20 -13.46 -13.18 -13.15
C VAL A 20 -14.93 -12.86 -13.43
N ILE A 21 -15.51 -11.91 -12.69
CA ILE A 21 -16.89 -11.46 -12.88
C ILE A 21 -17.07 -10.83 -14.28
N GLU A 22 -16.18 -9.92 -14.69
CA GLU A 22 -16.24 -9.27 -16.02
C GLU A 22 -16.25 -10.31 -17.14
N ARG A 23 -15.47 -11.38 -17.00
CA ARG A 23 -15.42 -12.46 -17.97
C ARG A 23 -16.64 -13.39 -17.92
N ALA A 24 -17.14 -13.70 -16.72
CA ALA A 24 -18.36 -14.48 -16.55
C ALA A 24 -19.58 -13.75 -17.15
N VAL A 25 -19.66 -12.42 -16.97
CA VAL A 25 -20.67 -11.57 -17.64
C VAL A 25 -20.51 -11.65 -19.16
N ALA A 26 -19.28 -11.56 -19.69
CA ALA A 26 -19.04 -11.67 -21.13
C ALA A 26 -19.42 -13.05 -21.70
N ASN A 27 -19.37 -14.09 -20.88
CA ASN A 27 -19.73 -15.46 -21.26
C ASN A 27 -21.19 -15.83 -20.94
N GLY A 28 -21.98 -14.93 -20.33
CA GLY A 28 -23.37 -15.19 -19.95
C GLY A 28 -23.56 -16.08 -18.71
N ASP A 29 -22.53 -16.29 -17.88
CA ASP A 29 -22.59 -17.16 -16.69
C ASP A 29 -23.09 -16.40 -15.45
N ALA A 30 -24.41 -16.33 -15.31
CA ALA A 30 -25.08 -15.61 -14.21
C ALA A 30 -24.78 -16.21 -12.82
N THR A 31 -24.54 -17.53 -12.75
CA THR A 31 -24.29 -18.23 -11.48
C THR A 31 -22.95 -17.82 -10.90
N THR A 32 -21.90 -17.84 -11.73
CA THR A 32 -20.56 -17.39 -11.32
C THR A 32 -20.56 -15.91 -10.95
N VAL A 33 -21.27 -15.06 -11.70
CA VAL A 33 -21.41 -13.64 -11.36
C VAL A 33 -21.98 -13.46 -9.96
N ARG A 34 -23.10 -14.10 -9.63
CA ARG A 34 -23.74 -13.96 -8.32
C ARG A 34 -22.84 -14.45 -7.18
N LEU A 35 -22.26 -15.64 -7.31
CA LEU A 35 -21.43 -16.25 -6.26
C LEU A 35 -20.15 -15.44 -6.00
N VAL A 36 -19.43 -15.07 -7.06
CA VAL A 36 -18.15 -14.34 -6.94
C VAL A 36 -18.38 -12.91 -6.47
N TYR A 37 -19.49 -12.27 -6.85
CA TYR A 37 -19.83 -10.93 -6.39
C TYR A 37 -20.11 -10.92 -4.88
N VAL A 38 -20.94 -11.85 -4.37
CA VAL A 38 -21.21 -11.96 -2.92
C VAL A 38 -19.93 -12.22 -2.14
N ASP A 39 -19.09 -13.16 -2.59
CA ASP A 39 -17.80 -13.45 -1.96
C ASP A 39 -16.87 -12.24 -1.96
N ALA A 40 -16.80 -11.46 -3.06
CA ALA A 40 -16.00 -10.23 -3.13
C ALA A 40 -16.41 -9.19 -2.06
N TYR A 41 -17.71 -8.95 -1.88
CA TYR A 41 -18.23 -8.01 -0.88
C TYR A 41 -18.01 -8.52 0.56
N LEU A 42 -18.27 -9.80 0.82
CA LEU A 42 -18.04 -10.41 2.13
C LEU A 42 -16.55 -10.38 2.50
N SER A 43 -15.65 -10.64 1.55
CA SER A 43 -14.21 -10.53 1.78
C SER A 43 -13.78 -9.10 2.08
N MET A 44 -14.42 -8.08 1.48
CA MET A 44 -14.13 -6.69 1.81
C MET A 44 -14.66 -6.33 3.20
N ALA A 45 -15.93 -6.60 3.47
CA ALA A 45 -16.57 -6.29 4.76
C ALA A 45 -15.83 -6.94 5.94
N SER A 46 -15.48 -8.22 5.82
CA SER A 46 -14.66 -8.93 6.82
C SER A 46 -13.26 -8.30 6.99
N THR A 47 -12.65 -7.79 5.92
CA THR A 47 -11.34 -7.10 6.01
C THR A 47 -11.44 -5.80 6.80
N GLY A 48 -12.52 -5.03 6.62
CA GLY A 48 -12.78 -3.81 7.40
C GLY A 48 -12.96 -4.08 8.89
N VAL A 49 -13.80 -5.07 9.24
CA VAL A 49 -14.05 -5.44 10.65
C VAL A 49 -12.78 -5.97 11.33
N ARG A 50 -11.97 -6.78 10.63
CA ARG A 50 -10.69 -7.30 11.15
C ARG A 50 -9.65 -6.23 11.42
N ARG A 51 -9.83 -5.03 10.87
CA ARG A 51 -8.79 -4.02 10.84
C ARG A 51 -8.62 -3.33 12.18
N ILE A 52 -9.72 -3.00 12.85
CA ILE A 52 -9.68 -2.32 14.15
C ILE A 52 -8.93 -3.18 15.20
N PRO A 53 -9.27 -4.48 15.39
CA PRO A 53 -8.51 -5.32 16.32
C PRO A 53 -7.04 -5.46 15.93
N ARG A 54 -6.73 -5.65 14.64
CA ARG A 54 -5.33 -5.75 14.16
C ARG A 54 -4.52 -4.49 14.44
N LEU A 55 -5.12 -3.31 14.32
CA LEU A 55 -4.45 -2.04 14.61
C LEU A 55 -4.25 -1.83 16.12
N MET A 56 -5.01 -2.51 16.99
CA MET A 56 -4.89 -2.42 18.45
C MET A 56 -3.72 -3.21 19.03
N GLY A 57 -3.30 -4.32 18.41
CA GLY A 57 -2.11 -5.07 18.85
C GLY A 57 -0.86 -4.18 19.07
N PRO A 58 -0.45 -3.38 18.09
CA PRO A 58 0.64 -2.40 18.20
C PRO A 58 0.50 -1.40 19.35
N VAL A 59 -0.72 -0.92 19.58
CA VAL A 59 -1.02 0.07 20.62
C VAL A 59 -0.77 -0.55 21.99
N VAL A 60 -1.20 -1.79 22.19
CA VAL A 60 -0.92 -2.54 23.43
C VAL A 60 0.58 -2.76 23.63
N ILE A 61 1.32 -3.16 22.60
CA ILE A 61 2.78 -3.33 22.67
C ILE A 61 3.46 -2.01 23.04
N GLY A 62 3.06 -0.91 22.40
CA GLY A 62 3.57 0.43 22.69
C GLY A 62 3.26 0.88 24.12
N ALA A 63 2.05 0.61 24.62
CA ALA A 63 1.64 0.95 25.97
C ALA A 63 2.43 0.17 27.03
N VAL A 64 2.64 -1.14 26.83
CA VAL A 64 3.46 -1.97 27.73
C VAL A 64 4.89 -1.46 27.79
N LEU A 65 5.46 -1.10 26.63
CA LEU A 65 6.83 -0.57 26.57
C LEU A 65 6.93 0.80 27.24
N HIS A 66 5.92 1.65 27.08
CA HIS A 66 5.84 2.93 27.77
C HIS A 66 5.77 2.73 29.30
N ILE A 67 4.94 1.80 29.80
CA ILE A 67 4.88 1.47 31.22
C ILE A 67 6.27 1.10 31.74
N PHE A 68 6.96 0.19 31.05
CA PHE A 68 8.30 -0.25 31.44
C PHE A 68 9.31 0.91 31.50
N ILE A 69 9.33 1.77 30.47
CA ILE A 69 10.25 2.92 30.39
C ILE A 69 9.92 3.98 31.45
N SER A 70 8.63 4.26 31.70
CA SER A 70 8.20 5.21 32.72
C SER A 70 8.57 4.74 34.13
N LEU A 71 8.34 3.46 34.44
CA LEU A 71 8.76 2.87 35.71
C LEU A 71 10.27 2.98 35.90
N TYR A 72 11.03 2.69 34.83
CA TYR A 72 12.49 2.78 34.86
C TYR A 72 12.99 4.22 35.07
N ARG A 73 12.36 5.21 34.45
CA ARG A 73 12.70 6.64 34.62
C ARG A 73 12.19 7.22 35.96
N GLY A 74 11.53 6.44 36.79
CA GLY A 74 10.91 6.92 38.04
C GLY A 74 9.73 7.86 37.82
N HIS A 75 9.13 7.86 36.61
CA HIS A 75 7.97 8.67 36.31
C HIS A 75 6.69 7.96 36.79
N ALA A 76 5.81 8.70 37.48
CA ALA A 76 4.50 8.20 37.87
C ALA A 76 3.64 7.91 36.62
N ILE A 77 2.97 6.77 36.61
CA ILE A 77 2.03 6.38 35.55
C ILE A 77 0.62 6.56 36.09
N ALA A 78 -0.19 7.40 35.43
CA ALA A 78 -1.61 7.49 35.70
C ALA A 78 -2.35 6.46 34.81
N PRO A 79 -2.87 5.34 35.37
CA PRO A 79 -3.43 4.26 34.55
C PRO A 79 -4.63 4.71 33.70
N LEU A 80 -5.47 5.60 34.25
CA LEU A 80 -6.63 6.12 33.54
C LEU A 80 -6.23 6.97 32.32
N ALA A 81 -5.23 7.83 32.48
CA ALA A 81 -4.72 8.65 31.38
C ALA A 81 -4.07 7.79 30.29
N LEU A 82 -3.35 6.73 30.67
CA LEU A 82 -2.78 5.80 29.70
C LEU A 82 -3.87 5.06 28.91
N VAL A 83 -4.95 4.62 29.56
CA VAL A 83 -6.09 4.00 28.87
C VAL A 83 -6.74 4.99 27.90
N GLU A 84 -6.91 6.24 28.31
CA GLU A 84 -7.42 7.30 27.45
C GLU A 84 -6.52 7.53 26.22
N ASP A 85 -5.20 7.61 26.42
CA ASP A 85 -4.23 7.78 25.33
C ASP A 85 -4.20 6.58 24.36
N VAL A 86 -4.31 5.37 24.89
CA VAL A 86 -4.43 4.13 24.11
C VAL A 86 -5.68 4.18 23.21
N LEU A 87 -6.82 4.59 23.75
CA LEU A 87 -8.06 4.71 22.97
C LEU A 87 -8.00 5.85 21.95
N LYS A 88 -7.43 7.00 22.34
CA LYS A 88 -7.24 8.17 21.46
C LYS A 88 -6.27 7.91 20.31
N THR A 89 -5.40 6.91 20.41
CA THR A 89 -4.43 6.56 19.37
C THR A 89 -5.08 6.27 18.01
N LEU A 90 -6.35 5.81 17.97
CA LEU A 90 -7.08 5.61 16.72
C LEU A 90 -7.55 6.91 16.05
N PHE A 91 -7.63 8.00 16.82
CA PHE A 91 -8.26 9.26 16.41
C PHE A 91 -7.27 10.44 16.38
N VAL A 92 -6.10 10.29 17.01
CA VAL A 92 -5.04 11.29 17.06
C VAL A 92 -3.88 10.88 16.16
N ILE A 93 -3.29 11.84 15.45
CA ILE A 93 -2.17 11.58 14.53
C ILE A 93 -0.89 11.28 15.31
N PHE A 94 -0.59 11.96 16.42
CA PHE A 94 0.62 11.68 17.20
C PHE A 94 0.25 11.35 18.64
N PRO A 95 0.15 10.06 19.00
CA PRO A 95 -0.12 9.68 20.38
C PRO A 95 1.10 9.98 21.26
N PRO A 96 0.90 10.45 22.50
CA PRO A 96 1.97 11.00 23.34
C PRO A 96 2.97 9.93 23.80
N PHE A 97 2.51 8.71 24.04
CA PHE A 97 3.35 7.64 24.58
C PHE A 97 4.21 6.93 23.53
N ASN A 98 3.84 6.98 22.24
CA ASN A 98 4.63 6.39 21.18
C ASN A 98 4.39 7.06 19.82
N LEU A 99 5.31 7.96 19.43
CA LEU A 99 5.21 8.71 18.18
C LEU A 99 5.18 7.84 16.92
N THR A 100 5.69 6.60 16.95
CA THR A 100 5.67 5.71 15.76
C THR A 100 4.28 5.21 15.44
N LEU A 101 3.33 5.31 16.36
CA LEU A 101 1.95 4.88 16.13
C LEU A 101 1.16 5.87 15.26
N TRP A 102 1.81 6.92 14.74
CA TRP A 102 1.14 7.95 13.95
C TRP A 102 0.47 7.45 12.66
N THR A 103 1.00 6.37 12.10
CA THR A 103 0.42 5.76 10.90
C THR A 103 -0.88 5.03 11.18
N LEU A 104 -1.23 4.69 12.43
CA LEU A 104 -2.41 3.87 12.73
C LEU A 104 -3.71 4.55 12.31
N ARG A 105 -3.88 5.83 12.64
CA ARG A 105 -5.05 6.62 12.21
C ARG A 105 -5.11 6.71 10.69
N VAL A 106 -3.99 7.05 10.06
CA VAL A 106 -3.88 7.19 8.59
C VAL A 106 -4.22 5.88 7.90
N GLU A 107 -3.71 4.77 8.44
CA GLU A 107 -4.02 3.43 7.94
C GLU A 107 -5.52 3.16 8.10
N LEU A 108 -6.11 3.38 9.28
CA LEU A 108 -7.54 3.15 9.54
C LEU A 108 -8.40 3.91 8.52
N GLU A 109 -8.25 5.23 8.45
CA GLU A 109 -8.99 6.08 7.52
C GLU A 109 -8.75 5.67 6.06
N GLY A 110 -7.49 5.45 5.68
CA GLY A 110 -7.12 5.06 4.31
C GLY A 110 -7.71 3.74 3.86
N SER A 111 -7.91 2.79 4.77
CA SER A 111 -8.56 1.52 4.44
C SER A 111 -10.07 1.64 4.26
N LEU A 112 -10.74 2.42 5.12
CA LEU A 112 -12.17 2.68 5.00
C LEU A 112 -12.45 3.41 3.68
N PHE A 113 -11.60 4.39 3.37
CA PHE A 113 -11.56 5.06 2.08
C PHE A 113 -11.39 4.07 0.93
N THR A 114 -10.38 3.20 1.00
CA THR A 114 -10.12 2.18 -0.03
C THR A 114 -11.32 1.27 -0.26
N MET A 115 -11.98 0.84 0.82
CA MET A 115 -13.17 -0.01 0.74
C MET A 115 -14.34 0.74 0.09
N ALA A 116 -14.60 1.98 0.49
CA ALA A 116 -15.64 2.82 -0.11
C ALA A 116 -15.40 3.02 -1.62
N VAL A 117 -14.16 3.34 -2.01
CA VAL A 117 -13.78 3.50 -3.42
C VAL A 117 -13.99 2.20 -4.20
N CYS A 118 -13.57 1.05 -3.68
CA CYS A 118 -13.79 -0.24 -4.35
C CYS A 118 -15.27 -0.55 -4.57
N VAL A 119 -16.15 -0.24 -3.60
CA VAL A 119 -17.60 -0.40 -3.76
C VAL A 119 -18.12 0.51 -4.89
N MET A 120 -17.65 1.76 -4.98
CA MET A 120 -18.01 2.67 -6.06
C MET A 120 -17.51 2.17 -7.44
N LEU A 121 -16.27 1.68 -7.50
CA LEU A 121 -15.63 1.20 -8.71
C LEU A 121 -16.21 -0.13 -9.21
N SER A 122 -16.80 -0.94 -8.33
CA SER A 122 -17.33 -2.28 -8.63
C SER A 122 -18.32 -2.34 -9.81
N LYS A 123 -19.08 -1.26 -10.03
CA LYS A 123 -20.09 -1.16 -11.09
C LYS A 123 -19.55 -0.59 -12.39
N LEU A 124 -18.33 -0.06 -12.38
CA LEU A 124 -17.72 0.61 -13.52
C LEU A 124 -16.91 -0.38 -14.34
N ARG A 125 -16.96 -0.24 -15.67
CA ARG A 125 -16.03 -0.95 -16.57
C ARG A 125 -14.60 -0.47 -16.34
N PHE A 126 -13.61 -1.35 -16.58
CA PHE A 126 -12.19 -1.05 -16.39
C PHE A 126 -11.73 0.33 -16.90
N ARG A 127 -12.11 0.72 -18.13
CA ARG A 127 -11.71 2.01 -18.70
C ARG A 127 -12.18 3.18 -17.82
N HIS A 128 -13.41 3.12 -17.33
CA HIS A 128 -13.97 4.15 -16.46
C HIS A 128 -13.34 4.11 -15.07
N ARG A 129 -13.01 2.91 -14.54
CA ARG A 129 -12.29 2.81 -13.25
C ARG A 129 -10.94 3.51 -13.28
N VAL A 130 -10.14 3.24 -14.32
CA VAL A 130 -8.83 3.89 -14.53
C VAL A 130 -8.99 5.41 -14.62
N VAL A 131 -9.95 5.89 -15.41
CA VAL A 131 -10.22 7.31 -15.56
C VAL A 131 -10.64 7.95 -14.24
N VAL A 132 -11.58 7.36 -13.50
CA VAL A 132 -12.02 7.86 -12.19
C VAL A 132 -10.85 7.93 -11.22
N CYS A 133 -10.01 6.88 -11.16
CA CYS A 133 -8.83 6.89 -10.30
C CYS A 133 -7.86 8.01 -10.68
N LEU A 134 -7.55 8.18 -11.97
CA LEU A 134 -6.62 9.21 -12.44
C LEU A 134 -7.15 10.63 -12.22
N VAL A 135 -8.47 10.86 -12.38
CA VAL A 135 -9.11 12.14 -12.07
C VAL A 135 -9.13 12.43 -10.57
N ALA A 136 -9.24 11.39 -9.74
CA ALA A 136 -9.20 11.53 -8.29
C ALA A 136 -7.79 11.85 -7.74
N LEU A 137 -6.73 11.43 -8.41
CA LEU A 137 -5.35 11.70 -7.98
C LEU A 137 -5.05 13.19 -7.74
N PRO A 138 -5.32 14.13 -8.66
CA PRO A 138 -5.07 15.56 -8.41
C PRO A 138 -5.96 16.16 -7.30
N ILE A 139 -7.15 15.59 -7.06
CA ILE A 139 -8.03 16.02 -5.96
C ILE A 139 -7.36 15.69 -4.61
N PHE A 140 -6.88 14.45 -4.46
CA PHE A 140 -6.21 14.00 -3.23
C PHE A 140 -4.72 14.37 -3.15
N HIS A 141 -4.11 14.83 -4.24
CA HIS A 141 -2.74 15.37 -4.24
C HIS A 141 -2.69 16.81 -3.73
N ASN A 142 -3.85 17.47 -3.62
CA ASN A 142 -4.00 18.79 -3.05
C ASN A 142 -3.44 19.94 -3.91
N ARG A 143 -4.10 20.20 -5.04
CA ARG A 143 -4.03 21.51 -5.71
C ARG A 143 -5.17 22.45 -5.29
N PHE A 144 -6.17 21.98 -4.52
CA PHE A 144 -7.45 22.66 -4.36
C PHE A 144 -8.14 22.59 -2.96
N GLY A 145 -7.57 22.05 -1.87
CA GLY A 145 -8.24 22.12 -0.55
C GLY A 145 -7.59 21.40 0.64
N ASP A 146 -8.11 21.54 1.85
CA ASP A 146 -7.54 20.99 3.12
C ASP A 146 -7.58 19.44 3.26
N LEU A 147 -7.77 18.70 2.17
CA LEU A 147 -7.89 17.25 2.20
C LEU A 147 -6.53 16.57 2.48
N PRO A 148 -6.51 15.51 3.30
CA PRO A 148 -5.26 14.86 3.66
C PRO A 148 -4.56 14.19 2.46
N HIS A 149 -3.30 14.57 2.21
CA HIS A 149 -2.51 14.15 1.04
C HIS A 149 -2.29 12.62 0.94
N TYR A 150 -2.48 11.87 2.03
CA TYR A 150 -2.26 10.43 2.07
C TYR A 150 -3.31 9.62 1.30
N PHE A 151 -4.52 10.13 1.11
CA PHE A 151 -5.54 9.44 0.30
C PHE A 151 -5.09 9.26 -1.16
N GLY A 152 -4.29 10.19 -1.69
CA GLY A 152 -3.68 10.06 -3.02
C GLY A 152 -2.75 8.84 -3.11
N CYS A 153 -2.04 8.51 -2.03
CA CYS A 153 -1.22 7.30 -1.97
C CYS A 153 -2.07 6.02 -2.02
N PHE A 154 -3.18 5.97 -1.27
CA PHE A 154 -4.12 4.84 -1.36
C PHE A 154 -4.70 4.71 -2.77
N MET A 155 -5.14 5.81 -3.38
CA MET A 155 -5.65 5.82 -4.77
C MET A 155 -4.62 5.31 -5.79
N LEU A 156 -3.34 5.66 -5.65
CA LEU A 156 -2.29 5.09 -6.49
C LEU A 156 -2.17 3.57 -6.32
N GLY A 157 -2.29 3.06 -5.09
CA GLY A 157 -2.32 1.63 -4.82
C GLY A 157 -3.51 0.92 -5.46
N ILE A 158 -4.71 1.50 -5.35
CA ILE A 158 -5.95 0.99 -5.98
C ILE A 158 -5.82 0.93 -7.49
N LEU A 159 -5.37 2.02 -8.11
CA LEU A 159 -5.15 2.12 -9.56
C LEU A 159 -4.14 1.07 -10.04
N LEU A 160 -3.00 0.96 -9.35
CA LEU A 160 -1.96 0.00 -9.70
C LEU A 160 -2.47 -1.44 -9.59
N SER A 161 -3.28 -1.71 -8.56
CA SER A 161 -3.91 -3.01 -8.33
C SER A 161 -4.86 -3.42 -9.46
N ASP A 162 -5.76 -2.53 -9.90
CA ASP A 162 -6.68 -2.80 -11.01
C ASP A 162 -5.91 -3.05 -12.33
N ILE A 163 -4.89 -2.23 -12.62
CA ILE A 163 -4.06 -2.37 -13.83
C ILE A 163 -3.30 -3.71 -13.83
N ILE A 164 -2.53 -3.99 -12.77
CA ILE A 164 -1.70 -5.21 -12.69
C ILE A 164 -2.57 -6.45 -12.76
N THR A 165 -3.67 -6.47 -12.00
CA THR A 165 -4.54 -7.65 -11.95
C THR A 165 -5.21 -7.92 -13.29
N LYS A 166 -5.63 -6.87 -14.00
CA LYS A 166 -6.15 -7.02 -15.36
C LYS A 166 -5.09 -7.55 -16.32
N GLN A 167 -3.88 -6.99 -16.30
CA GLN A 167 -2.79 -7.45 -17.17
C GLN A 167 -2.45 -8.92 -16.90
N GLN A 168 -2.34 -9.33 -15.64
CA GLN A 168 -2.11 -10.72 -15.25
C GLN A 168 -3.26 -11.64 -15.71
N HIS A 169 -4.51 -11.22 -15.55
CA HIS A 169 -5.66 -12.00 -16.00
C HIS A 169 -5.69 -12.17 -17.53
N GLN A 170 -5.36 -11.11 -18.28
CA GLN A 170 -5.25 -11.15 -19.74
C GLN A 170 -4.12 -12.06 -20.22
N LEU A 171 -2.99 -12.09 -19.52
CA LEU A 171 -1.89 -13.02 -19.81
C LEU A 171 -2.29 -14.47 -19.53
N ALA A 172 -2.99 -14.70 -18.42
CA ALA A 172 -3.39 -16.05 -18.02
C ALA A 172 -4.49 -16.64 -18.91
N HIS A 173 -5.38 -15.81 -19.44
CA HIS A 173 -6.56 -16.33 -20.13
C HIS A 173 -6.90 -15.70 -21.49
N GLY A 174 -6.07 -14.81 -22.00
CA GLY A 174 -6.29 -14.12 -23.26
C GLY A 174 -7.23 -12.90 -23.14
N PRO A 175 -7.42 -12.17 -24.25
CA PRO A 175 -8.34 -11.03 -24.29
C PRO A 175 -9.80 -11.47 -24.11
N LEU A 176 -10.64 -10.54 -23.65
CA LEU A 176 -12.09 -10.77 -23.60
C LEU A 176 -12.63 -11.04 -25.01
N PRO A 177 -13.58 -11.97 -25.18
CA PRO A 177 -14.16 -12.33 -26.47
C PRO A 177 -14.81 -11.11 -27.16
N SER A 178 -14.54 -10.96 -28.47
CA SER A 178 -14.87 -9.79 -29.28
C SER A 178 -16.35 -9.60 -29.60
N SER A 179 -17.17 -10.64 -29.48
CA SER A 179 -18.63 -10.59 -29.73
C SER A 179 -19.37 -9.65 -28.76
N VAL A 180 -18.86 -9.46 -27.55
CA VAL A 180 -19.41 -8.52 -26.55
C VAL A 180 -18.76 -7.13 -26.64
N SER A 181 -17.61 -7.00 -27.33
CA SER A 181 -16.97 -5.70 -27.58
C SER A 181 -17.77 -4.81 -28.54
N ARG A 182 -18.74 -5.37 -29.29
CA ARG A 182 -19.58 -4.64 -30.25
C ARG A 182 -21.02 -4.39 -29.79
N GLN A 183 -21.55 -5.16 -28.84
CA GLN A 183 -22.84 -4.83 -28.23
C GLN A 183 -22.61 -3.75 -27.16
N GLU A 184 -22.46 -2.52 -27.66
CA GLU A 184 -22.58 -1.31 -26.89
C GLU A 184 -23.98 -1.24 -26.28
N ALA A 185 -24.17 -1.88 -25.12
CA ALA A 185 -25.28 -1.54 -24.25
C ALA A 185 -25.04 -0.09 -23.79
N THR A 186 -25.72 0.83 -24.45
CA THR A 186 -25.81 2.26 -24.17
C THR A 186 -26.53 2.45 -22.84
N VAL A 187 -25.78 2.44 -21.74
CA VAL A 187 -26.35 2.66 -20.40
C VAL A 187 -26.68 4.14 -20.16
N PHE A 188 -26.19 5.08 -20.98
CA PHE A 188 -26.53 6.49 -20.86
C PHE A 188 -26.74 7.18 -22.22
N PRO A 189 -27.83 7.96 -22.40
CA PRO A 189 -27.95 8.87 -23.52
C PRO A 189 -26.88 9.96 -23.43
N ARG A 190 -26.10 10.15 -24.50
CA ARG A 190 -25.16 11.27 -24.61
C ARG A 190 -25.90 12.49 -25.14
N THR A 191 -26.35 13.36 -24.25
CA THR A 191 -26.41 14.80 -24.55
C THR A 191 -25.29 15.46 -23.77
N PRO A 192 -24.18 15.88 -24.43
CA PRO A 192 -23.12 16.60 -23.74
C PRO A 192 -23.67 17.98 -23.29
N PRO A 193 -23.52 18.38 -22.02
CA PRO A 193 -23.84 19.74 -21.60
C PRO A 193 -22.77 20.70 -22.12
N ASN A 194 -23.21 21.72 -22.84
CA ASN A 194 -22.39 22.80 -23.39
C ASN A 194 -21.99 23.78 -22.27
N THR A 195 -20.90 23.51 -21.55
CA THR A 195 -20.29 24.51 -20.65
C THR A 195 -18.77 24.34 -20.61
N VAL A 196 -18.04 25.44 -20.42
CA VAL A 196 -16.56 25.45 -20.38
C VAL A 196 -16.00 24.55 -19.26
N SER A 197 -16.78 24.27 -18.20
CA SER A 197 -16.43 23.30 -17.16
C SER A 197 -16.41 21.85 -17.69
N SER A 198 -17.33 21.45 -18.58
CA SER A 198 -17.33 20.12 -19.19
C SER A 198 -16.17 19.92 -20.18
N SER A 199 -15.68 21.01 -20.79
CA SER A 199 -14.45 21.02 -21.60
C SER A 199 -13.18 20.83 -20.76
N LEU A 200 -13.12 21.42 -19.56
CA LEU A 200 -12.00 21.22 -18.63
C LEU A 200 -12.01 19.84 -17.98
N GLU A 201 -13.18 19.28 -17.67
CA GLU A 201 -13.32 17.89 -17.24
C GLU A 201 -12.94 16.92 -18.36
N SER A 202 -13.39 17.17 -19.59
CA SER A 202 -13.02 16.33 -20.74
C SER A 202 -11.54 16.43 -21.10
N LEU A 203 -10.88 17.58 -20.93
CA LEU A 203 -9.43 17.75 -21.05
C LEU A 203 -8.66 16.97 -19.97
N ARG A 204 -9.11 17.00 -18.71
CA ARG A 204 -8.50 16.22 -17.63
C ARG A 204 -8.70 14.72 -17.84
N LEU A 205 -9.89 14.29 -18.26
CA LEU A 205 -10.16 12.90 -18.66
C LEU A 205 -9.32 12.51 -19.90
N SER A 206 -9.12 13.42 -20.86
CA SER A 206 -8.31 13.21 -22.07
C SER A 206 -6.83 13.06 -21.75
N PHE A 207 -6.29 13.83 -20.80
CA PHE A 207 -4.92 13.68 -20.31
C PHE A 207 -4.70 12.34 -19.59
N CYS A 208 -5.65 11.94 -18.75
CA CYS A 208 -5.64 10.62 -18.10
C CYS A 208 -5.72 9.47 -19.13
N TYR A 209 -6.55 9.65 -20.16
CA TYR A 209 -6.69 8.74 -21.28
C TYR A 209 -5.39 8.66 -22.11
N MET A 210 -4.72 9.80 -22.33
CA MET A 210 -3.45 9.89 -23.01
C MET A 210 -2.33 9.18 -22.23
N ILE A 211 -2.24 9.38 -20.90
CA ILE A 211 -1.27 8.66 -20.06
C ILE A 211 -1.51 7.15 -20.12
N TYR A 212 -2.77 6.72 -20.02
CA TYR A 212 -3.13 5.30 -20.12
C TYR A 212 -2.73 4.70 -21.48
N HIS A 213 -3.01 5.40 -22.58
CA HIS A 213 -2.65 4.92 -23.92
C HIS A 213 -1.16 5.02 -24.21
N ALA A 214 -0.47 6.03 -23.69
CA ALA A 214 0.98 6.14 -23.75
C ALA A 214 1.62 4.95 -23.03
N TRP A 215 1.17 4.64 -21.82
CA TRP A 215 1.63 3.47 -21.06
C TRP A 215 1.35 2.16 -21.80
N LYS A 216 0.13 1.99 -22.31
CA LYS A 216 -0.25 0.81 -23.10
C LYS A 216 0.62 0.68 -24.34
N SER A 217 0.89 1.78 -25.04
CA SER A 217 1.73 1.84 -26.23
C SER A 217 3.16 1.42 -25.91
N VAL A 218 3.77 2.03 -24.89
CA VAL A 218 5.12 1.68 -24.42
C VAL A 218 5.21 0.19 -24.05
N HIS A 219 4.27 -0.31 -23.26
CA HIS A 219 4.25 -1.71 -22.86
C HIS A 219 4.05 -2.66 -24.06
N SER A 220 3.17 -2.30 -25.00
CA SER A 220 2.94 -3.12 -26.20
C SER A 220 4.17 -3.16 -27.11
N THR A 221 4.82 -2.02 -27.34
CA THR A 221 6.03 -1.90 -28.15
C THR A 221 7.18 -2.66 -27.51
N TRP A 222 7.39 -2.50 -26.20
CA TRP A 222 8.37 -3.28 -25.45
C TRP A 222 8.10 -4.79 -25.57
N SER A 223 6.86 -5.22 -25.35
CA SER A 223 6.49 -6.65 -25.47
C SER A 223 6.68 -7.20 -26.89
N ALA A 224 6.55 -6.35 -27.92
CA ALA A 224 6.76 -6.75 -29.31
C ALA A 224 8.25 -6.87 -29.64
N VAL A 225 9.09 -6.00 -29.07
CA VAL A 225 10.56 -6.08 -29.17
C VAL A 225 11.07 -7.33 -28.45
N CYS A 226 10.61 -7.56 -27.23
CA CYS A 226 11.00 -8.74 -26.43
C CYS A 226 10.63 -10.06 -27.13
N ARG A 227 9.45 -10.13 -27.75
CA ARG A 227 9.00 -11.32 -28.50
C ARG A 227 9.80 -11.65 -29.75
N ARG A 228 10.64 -10.73 -30.25
CA ARG A 228 11.55 -11.00 -31.38
C ARG A 228 12.87 -11.66 -30.94
N LEU A 229 13.13 -11.74 -29.63
CA LEU A 229 14.35 -12.35 -29.10
C LEU A 229 14.17 -13.87 -28.92
N PRO A 230 15.27 -14.65 -28.95
CA PRO A 230 15.26 -16.03 -28.48
C PRO A 230 14.74 -16.12 -27.04
N SER A 231 13.98 -17.16 -26.71
CA SER A 231 13.27 -17.29 -25.42
C SER A 231 14.15 -17.11 -24.18
N GLY A 232 15.41 -17.59 -24.21
CA GLY A 232 16.37 -17.38 -23.13
C GLY A 232 16.82 -15.92 -22.99
N ALA A 233 17.04 -15.23 -24.11
CA ALA A 233 17.44 -13.82 -24.14
C ALA A 233 16.28 -12.89 -23.76
N GLU A 234 15.05 -13.20 -24.18
CA GLU A 234 13.84 -12.46 -23.81
C GLU A 234 13.68 -12.37 -22.29
N HIS A 235 13.81 -13.51 -21.59
CA HIS A 235 13.69 -13.56 -20.15
C HIS A 235 14.79 -12.76 -19.44
N ILE A 236 16.03 -12.82 -19.93
CA ILE A 236 17.15 -12.06 -19.35
C ILE A 236 16.95 -10.56 -19.54
N VAL A 237 16.68 -10.12 -20.79
CA VAL A 237 16.50 -8.70 -21.13
C VAL A 237 15.33 -8.11 -20.35
N THR A 238 14.20 -8.82 -20.29
CA THR A 238 13.00 -8.36 -19.58
C THR A 238 13.27 -8.16 -18.08
N ASN A 239 13.89 -9.15 -17.42
CA ASN A 239 14.21 -9.02 -15.99
C ASN A 239 15.30 -7.98 -15.71
N ALA A 240 16.29 -7.83 -16.59
CA ALA A 240 17.31 -6.80 -16.48
C ALA A 240 16.69 -5.40 -16.59
N SER A 241 15.80 -5.18 -17.56
CA SER A 241 15.08 -3.91 -17.71
C SER A 241 14.20 -3.58 -16.51
N TYR A 242 13.47 -4.55 -15.96
CA TYR A 242 12.73 -4.32 -14.72
C TYR A 242 13.63 -4.05 -13.51
N SER A 243 14.81 -4.66 -13.46
CA SER A 243 15.79 -4.42 -12.38
C SER A 243 16.39 -3.01 -12.49
N LEU A 244 16.70 -2.55 -13.70
CA LEU A 244 17.12 -1.16 -13.94
C LEU A 244 16.02 -0.16 -13.57
N LEU A 245 14.77 -0.45 -13.95
CA LEU A 245 13.64 0.39 -13.57
C LEU A 245 13.39 0.38 -12.06
N PHE A 246 13.64 -0.73 -11.37
CA PHE A 246 13.58 -0.82 -9.92
C PHE A 246 14.66 0.04 -9.25
N LEU A 247 15.90 0.03 -9.76
CA LEU A 247 16.97 0.88 -9.27
C LEU A 247 16.65 2.36 -9.49
N PHE A 248 16.13 2.71 -10.66
CA PHE A 248 15.68 4.07 -10.96
C PHE A 248 14.53 4.51 -10.03
N GLY A 249 13.53 3.65 -9.82
CA GLY A 249 12.44 3.90 -8.88
C GLY A 249 12.93 4.05 -7.44
N SER A 250 13.93 3.26 -7.03
CA SER A 250 14.58 3.37 -5.72
C SER A 250 15.36 4.66 -5.55
N TRP A 251 16.07 5.09 -6.60
CA TRP A 251 16.76 6.37 -6.61
C TRP A 251 15.78 7.56 -6.46
N LEU A 252 14.67 7.55 -7.21
CA LEU A 252 13.58 8.53 -7.05
C LEU A 252 12.97 8.53 -5.64
N PHE A 253 12.84 7.34 -5.05
CA PHE A 253 12.29 7.19 -3.70
C PHE A 253 13.23 7.73 -2.61
N ILE A 254 14.54 7.68 -2.82
CA ILE A 254 15.55 8.15 -1.86
C ILE A 254 15.82 9.66 -2.00
N TYR A 255 15.44 10.28 -3.11
CA TYR A 255 15.68 11.69 -3.37
C TYR A 255 15.24 12.58 -2.19
N ARG A 256 16.15 13.43 -1.72
CA ARG A 256 15.92 14.33 -0.58
C ARG A 256 16.42 15.74 -0.90
N PRO A 257 15.55 16.76 -0.82
CA PRO A 257 15.93 18.11 -1.19
C PRO A 257 17.00 18.70 -0.26
N GLU A 258 17.14 18.19 0.97
CA GLU A 258 18.19 18.61 1.91
C GLU A 258 19.61 18.30 1.40
N TYR A 259 19.74 17.31 0.52
CA TYR A 259 21.00 16.93 -0.12
C TYR A 259 21.09 17.42 -1.58
N ALA A 260 20.33 18.46 -1.96
CA ALA A 260 20.27 19.04 -3.31
C ALA A 260 21.65 19.20 -3.97
N ALA A 261 22.65 19.67 -3.21
CA ALA A 261 24.03 19.86 -3.69
C ALA A 261 24.66 18.57 -4.25
N ASN A 262 24.29 17.40 -3.71
CA ASN A 262 24.81 16.10 -4.13
C ASN A 262 24.16 15.60 -5.43
N TYR A 263 23.02 16.17 -5.84
CA TYR A 263 22.28 15.76 -7.04
C TYR A 263 22.60 16.61 -8.28
N GLY A 264 23.31 17.74 -8.11
CA GLY A 264 23.80 18.58 -9.21
C GLY A 264 22.69 19.05 -10.16
N SER A 265 22.92 18.93 -11.47
CA SER A 265 22.00 19.38 -12.53
C SER A 265 20.63 18.68 -12.52
N VAL A 266 20.54 17.51 -11.89
CA VAL A 266 19.29 16.76 -11.78
C VAL A 266 18.32 17.45 -10.81
N ASP A 267 18.82 18.06 -9.74
CA ASP A 267 18.02 18.87 -8.82
C ASP A 267 17.40 20.07 -9.56
N THR A 268 18.18 20.74 -10.40
CA THR A 268 17.73 21.87 -11.23
C THR A 268 16.60 21.45 -12.17
N LEU A 269 16.73 20.30 -12.85
CA LEU A 269 15.68 19.77 -13.72
C LEU A 269 14.41 19.42 -12.94
N ILE A 270 14.55 18.80 -11.77
CA ILE A 270 13.42 18.45 -10.89
C ILE A 270 12.67 19.70 -10.46
N ARG A 271 13.38 20.76 -10.04
CA ARG A 271 12.77 22.04 -9.64
C ARG A 271 12.07 22.75 -10.80
N LEU A 272 12.57 22.60 -12.02
CA LEU A 272 11.97 23.17 -13.22
C LEU A 272 10.67 22.45 -13.62
N ILE A 273 10.59 21.14 -13.40
CA ILE A 273 9.39 20.34 -13.70
C ILE A 273 8.36 20.42 -12.56
N PHE A 274 8.82 20.52 -11.31
CA PHE A 274 7.99 20.41 -10.11
C PHE A 274 8.16 21.64 -9.20
N GLU A 275 7.22 22.58 -9.33
CA GLU A 275 7.26 23.89 -8.69
C GLU A 275 7.06 23.84 -7.15
N LYS A 276 6.25 22.90 -6.64
CA LYS A 276 5.98 22.67 -5.20
C LYS A 276 5.94 21.17 -4.88
N GLU A 277 6.35 20.80 -3.67
CA GLU A 277 6.31 19.40 -3.16
C GLU A 277 7.02 18.34 -4.03
N HIS A 278 8.03 18.75 -4.79
CA HIS A 278 8.76 17.89 -5.74
C HIS A 278 9.26 16.59 -5.11
N ALA A 279 9.83 16.65 -3.90
CA ALA A 279 10.32 15.47 -3.20
C ALA A 279 9.22 14.43 -2.92
N GLN A 280 8.05 14.86 -2.45
CA GLN A 280 6.95 13.95 -2.13
C GLN A 280 6.40 13.27 -3.38
N MET A 281 6.31 14.01 -4.49
CA MET A 281 5.84 13.44 -5.75
C MET A 281 6.85 12.43 -6.31
N LEU A 282 8.15 12.70 -6.22
CA LEU A 282 9.19 11.73 -6.59
C LEU A 282 9.14 10.47 -5.72
N HIS A 283 8.88 10.60 -4.42
CA HIS A 283 8.67 9.44 -3.53
C HIS A 283 7.46 8.60 -3.93
N ARG A 284 6.35 9.25 -4.33
CA ARG A 284 5.14 8.55 -4.80
C ARG A 284 5.43 7.82 -6.12
N LEU A 285 6.06 8.49 -7.08
CA LEU A 285 6.44 7.90 -8.37
C LEU A 285 7.41 6.73 -8.19
N GLY A 286 8.47 6.92 -7.40
CA GLY A 286 9.44 5.88 -7.07
C GLY A 286 8.78 4.67 -6.41
N SER A 287 7.84 4.90 -5.48
CA SER A 287 7.07 3.83 -4.83
C SER A 287 6.23 3.01 -5.83
N VAL A 288 5.57 3.68 -6.79
CA VAL A 288 4.76 3.00 -7.82
C VAL A 288 5.66 2.17 -8.74
N LEU A 289 6.81 2.71 -9.15
CA LEU A 289 7.78 1.99 -9.98
C LEU A 289 8.37 0.76 -9.27
N ILE A 290 8.75 0.90 -8.00
CA ILE A 290 9.22 -0.21 -7.17
C ILE A 290 8.15 -1.31 -7.11
N LEU A 291 6.91 -0.94 -6.76
CA LEU A 291 5.84 -1.93 -6.60
C LEU A 291 5.49 -2.61 -7.92
N TYR A 292 5.44 -1.85 -9.02
CA TYR A 292 5.19 -2.38 -10.35
C TYR A 292 6.30 -3.36 -10.78
N THR A 293 7.56 -2.97 -10.67
CA THR A 293 8.70 -3.80 -11.11
C THR A 293 8.82 -5.11 -10.31
N VAL A 294 8.53 -5.08 -9.02
CA VAL A 294 8.48 -6.30 -8.18
C VAL A 294 7.37 -7.25 -8.62
N CYS A 295 6.23 -6.76 -9.12
CA CYS A 295 5.14 -7.62 -9.60
C CYS A 295 5.47 -8.34 -10.93
N TRP A 296 6.44 -7.83 -11.70
CA TRP A 296 6.75 -8.33 -13.04
C TRP A 296 8.11 -9.01 -13.18
N SER A 297 9.08 -8.70 -12.32
CA SER A 297 10.43 -9.28 -12.38
C SER A 297 10.57 -10.54 -11.52
N ALA A 298 10.82 -11.67 -12.15
CA ALA A 298 11.12 -12.94 -11.46
C ALA A 298 12.43 -12.86 -10.67
N TRP A 299 13.40 -12.05 -11.10
CA TRP A 299 14.67 -11.85 -10.39
C TRP A 299 14.44 -11.14 -9.05
N LEU A 300 13.69 -10.03 -9.08
CA LEU A 300 13.35 -9.28 -7.88
C LEU A 300 12.47 -10.11 -6.94
N GLN A 301 11.49 -10.83 -7.48
CA GLN A 301 10.67 -11.73 -6.68
C GLN A 301 11.50 -12.80 -5.97
N ARG A 302 12.50 -13.40 -6.64
CA ARG A 302 13.41 -14.37 -6.00
C ARG A 302 14.19 -13.76 -4.83
N VAL A 303 14.68 -12.53 -4.99
CA VAL A 303 15.39 -11.81 -3.92
C VAL A 303 14.46 -11.55 -2.73
N PHE A 304 13.29 -10.95 -2.99
CA PHE A 304 12.33 -10.61 -1.92
C PHE A 304 11.65 -11.83 -1.29
N GLN A 305 11.58 -12.96 -1.99
CA GLN A 305 11.08 -14.23 -1.47
C GLN A 305 12.15 -15.05 -0.74
N SER A 306 13.41 -14.58 -0.69
CA SER A 306 14.46 -15.23 0.09
C SER A 306 14.08 -15.37 1.57
N ARG A 307 14.70 -16.34 2.26
CA ARG A 307 14.42 -16.60 3.69
C ARG A 307 14.67 -15.36 4.55
N LEU A 308 15.76 -14.63 4.26
CA LEU A 308 16.13 -13.41 4.99
C LEU A 308 15.12 -12.29 4.76
N CYS A 309 14.79 -11.94 3.51
CA CYS A 309 13.83 -10.87 3.22
C CYS A 309 12.44 -11.18 3.78
N ARG A 310 12.02 -12.44 3.74
CA ARG A 310 10.75 -12.87 4.34
C ARG A 310 10.76 -12.75 5.87
N TYR A 311 11.88 -13.12 6.50
CA TYR A 311 12.06 -12.96 7.93
C TYR A 311 12.04 -11.49 8.35
N LEU A 312 12.80 -10.64 7.66
CA LEU A 312 12.80 -9.20 7.91
C LEU A 312 11.41 -8.59 7.70
N GLY A 313 10.70 -9.02 6.65
CA GLY A 313 9.30 -8.63 6.41
C GLY A 313 8.38 -9.05 7.56
N ARG A 314 8.53 -10.27 8.08
CA ARG A 314 7.74 -10.81 9.20
C ARG A 314 7.86 -9.98 10.47
N ILE A 315 9.07 -9.49 10.82
CA ILE A 315 9.30 -8.70 12.04
C ILE A 315 9.27 -7.17 11.80
N SER A 316 9.24 -6.72 10.54
CA SER A 316 9.36 -5.30 10.16
C SER A 316 8.36 -4.40 10.88
N PHE A 317 7.14 -4.88 11.06
CA PHE A 317 6.10 -4.15 11.76
C PHE A 317 6.38 -4.05 13.27
N GLY A 318 6.85 -5.13 13.89
CA GLY A 318 7.33 -5.11 15.27
C GLY A 318 8.44 -4.09 15.46
N VAL A 319 9.45 -4.10 14.58
CA VAL A 319 10.57 -3.14 14.59
C VAL A 319 10.04 -1.71 14.48
N TYR A 320 9.10 -1.46 13.58
CA TYR A 320 8.47 -0.14 13.43
C TYR A 320 7.81 0.36 14.72
N VAL A 321 7.11 -0.48 15.46
CA VAL A 321 6.45 -0.08 16.70
C VAL A 321 7.46 0.19 17.82
N VAL A 322 8.48 -0.67 17.95
CA VAL A 322 9.37 -0.66 19.13
C VAL A 322 10.62 0.22 18.98
N HIS A 323 11.02 0.57 17.75
CA HIS A 323 12.31 1.23 17.54
C HIS A 323 12.42 2.58 18.24
N TRP A 324 11.36 3.40 18.26
CA TRP A 324 11.42 4.72 18.87
C TRP A 324 11.57 4.66 20.39
N PRO A 325 10.70 3.95 21.14
CA PRO A 325 10.90 3.79 22.58
C PRO A 325 12.26 3.15 22.94
N ILE A 326 12.74 2.18 22.15
CA ILE A 326 14.05 1.57 22.38
C ILE A 326 15.18 2.56 22.11
N THR A 327 15.06 3.40 21.08
CA THR A 327 16.06 4.44 20.79
C THR A 327 16.16 5.45 21.93
N LEU A 328 15.02 5.83 22.53
CA LEU A 328 15.00 6.69 23.72
C LEU A 328 15.70 6.00 24.90
N LEU A 329 15.36 4.74 25.19
CA LEU A 329 15.98 3.97 26.27
C LEU A 329 17.49 3.80 26.10
N MET A 330 17.94 3.41 24.89
CA MET A 330 19.36 3.26 24.58
C MET A 330 20.10 4.59 24.58
N GLY A 331 19.42 5.67 24.16
CA GLY A 331 19.96 7.03 24.22
C GLY A 331 20.26 7.48 25.65
N ASP A 332 19.39 7.15 26.60
CA ASP A 332 19.55 7.50 28.02
C ASP A 332 20.65 6.68 28.71
N TYR A 333 20.95 5.46 28.24
CA TYR A 333 21.92 4.57 28.89
C TYR A 333 23.29 4.58 28.23
N VAL A 334 23.33 4.34 26.91
CA VAL A 334 24.59 4.12 26.18
C VAL A 334 25.38 5.41 26.04
N LYS A 335 24.72 6.57 25.87
CA LYS A 335 25.43 7.84 25.73
C LYS A 335 26.10 8.27 27.04
N PRO A 336 25.42 8.32 28.21
CA PRO A 336 26.09 8.70 29.46
C PRO A 336 27.15 7.68 29.89
N TRP A 337 26.91 6.39 29.65
CA TRP A 337 27.91 5.35 29.90
C TRP A 337 29.18 5.58 29.07
N ALA A 338 29.05 5.83 27.75
CA ALA A 338 30.19 6.08 26.87
C ALA A 338 30.95 7.36 27.26
N GLN A 339 30.23 8.42 27.64
CA GLN A 339 30.84 9.64 28.17
C GLN A 339 31.59 9.41 29.48
N GLY A 340 31.05 8.56 30.37
CA GLY A 340 31.72 8.14 31.60
C GLY A 340 33.02 7.34 31.37
N GLN A 341 33.18 6.73 30.19
CA GLN A 341 34.42 6.09 29.75
C GLN A 341 35.37 7.05 29.02
N GLY A 342 35.02 8.33 28.90
CA GLY A 342 35.82 9.34 28.19
C GLY A 342 35.74 9.26 26.67
N TRP A 343 34.73 8.57 26.10
CA TRP A 343 34.58 8.47 24.65
C TRP A 343 34.02 9.76 24.06
N GLU A 344 34.43 10.08 22.83
CA GLU A 344 33.85 11.19 22.06
C GLU A 344 32.34 11.03 21.89
N GLU A 345 31.61 12.16 21.93
CA GLU A 345 30.15 12.18 21.84
C GLU A 345 29.64 11.52 20.54
N GLU A 346 30.34 11.70 19.42
CA GLU A 346 29.96 11.10 18.14
C GLU A 346 30.09 9.57 18.17
N THR A 347 31.16 9.04 18.78
CA THR A 347 31.37 7.61 18.96
C THR A 347 30.30 7.01 19.87
N GLY A 348 29.96 7.70 20.97
CA GLY A 348 28.86 7.32 21.85
C GLY A 348 27.49 7.29 21.13
N LYS A 349 27.21 8.29 20.27
CA LYS A 349 25.99 8.32 19.44
C LYS A 349 25.93 7.15 18.45
N ARG A 350 27.04 6.83 17.78
CA ARG A 350 27.13 5.70 16.83
C ARG A 350 26.91 4.36 17.55
N LEU A 351 27.51 4.18 18.73
CA LEU A 351 27.29 2.99 19.55
C LEU A 351 25.83 2.88 20.00
N ALA A 352 25.23 3.96 20.49
CA ALA A 352 23.83 4.00 20.89
C ALA A 352 22.89 3.65 19.73
N ALA A 353 23.18 4.12 18.51
CA ALA A 353 22.41 3.78 17.31
C ALA A 353 22.53 2.30 16.95
N ALA A 354 23.74 1.73 17.00
CA ALA A 354 23.97 0.30 16.75
C ALA A 354 23.25 -0.59 17.80
N ALA A 355 23.37 -0.23 19.08
CA ALA A 355 22.66 -0.90 20.18
C ALA A 355 21.14 -0.81 20.01
N SER A 356 20.62 0.37 19.63
CA SER A 356 19.20 0.58 19.33
C SER A 356 18.72 -0.30 18.18
N TYR A 357 19.51 -0.42 17.12
CA TYR A 357 19.18 -1.28 15.99
C TYR A 357 19.06 -2.74 16.42
N VAL A 358 20.08 -3.27 17.12
CA VAL A 358 20.09 -4.67 17.59
C VAL A 358 18.95 -4.93 18.58
N ALA A 359 18.79 -4.08 19.59
CA ALA A 359 17.73 -4.21 20.59
C ALA A 359 16.34 -4.14 19.96
N SER A 360 16.12 -3.25 18.99
CA SER A 360 14.84 -3.14 18.28
C SER A 360 14.49 -4.40 17.51
N HIS A 361 15.47 -5.04 16.86
CA HIS A 361 15.24 -6.30 16.14
C HIS A 361 14.99 -7.47 17.10
N ALA A 362 15.71 -7.53 18.22
CA ALA A 362 15.52 -8.55 19.24
C ALA A 362 14.14 -8.46 19.88
N VAL A 363 13.75 -7.28 20.37
CA VAL A 363 12.43 -7.04 20.97
C VAL A 363 11.32 -7.26 19.94
N ALA A 364 11.48 -6.79 18.71
CA ALA A 364 10.52 -7.03 17.64
C ALA A 364 10.34 -8.52 17.34
N HIS A 365 11.41 -9.32 17.33
CA HIS A 365 11.30 -10.76 17.14
C HIS A 365 10.45 -11.40 18.25
N VAL A 366 10.74 -11.06 19.51
CA VAL A 366 10.01 -11.59 20.67
C VAL A 366 8.54 -11.18 20.60
N THR A 367 8.23 -9.91 20.37
CA THR A 367 6.85 -9.44 20.29
C THR A 367 6.10 -10.03 19.09
N THR A 368 6.74 -10.21 17.94
CA THR A 368 6.12 -10.87 16.78
C THR A 368 5.76 -12.33 17.07
N VAL A 369 6.68 -13.09 17.66
CA VAL A 369 6.49 -14.53 17.91
C VAL A 369 5.47 -14.79 19.03
N TYR A 370 5.55 -14.03 20.12
CA TYR A 370 4.76 -14.30 21.32
C TYR A 370 3.48 -13.47 21.44
N MET A 371 3.36 -12.35 20.73
CA MET A 371 2.17 -11.49 20.81
C MET A 371 1.43 -11.41 19.48
N ASP A 372 2.08 -10.93 18.42
CA ASP A 372 1.41 -10.61 17.14
C ASP A 372 0.85 -11.87 16.45
N GLU A 373 1.67 -12.90 16.28
CA GLU A 373 1.23 -14.12 15.59
C GLU A 373 0.12 -14.89 16.31
N PRO A 374 0.22 -15.15 17.64
CA PRO A 374 -0.87 -15.74 18.38
C PRO A 374 -2.15 -14.91 18.29
N TYR A 375 -2.04 -13.58 18.37
CA TYR A 375 -3.17 -12.67 18.25
C TYR A 375 -3.85 -12.76 16.87
N VAL A 376 -3.07 -12.74 15.79
CA VAL A 376 -3.59 -12.88 14.42
C VAL A 376 -4.23 -14.26 14.20
N LYS A 377 -3.64 -15.34 14.74
CA LYS A 377 -4.22 -16.69 14.68
C LYS A 377 -5.56 -16.76 15.42
N TRP A 378 -5.62 -16.18 16.62
CA TRP A 378 -6.83 -16.09 17.44
C TRP A 378 -7.95 -15.33 16.72
N LEU A 379 -7.64 -14.19 16.10
CA LEU A 379 -8.61 -13.42 15.31
C LEU A 379 -9.17 -14.23 14.12
N ARG A 380 -8.32 -14.96 13.39
CA ARG A 380 -8.76 -15.81 12.27
C ARG A 380 -9.64 -16.97 12.74
N ALA A 381 -9.37 -17.54 13.91
CA ALA A 381 -10.20 -18.61 14.47
C ALA A 381 -11.61 -18.10 14.84
N HIS A 382 -11.72 -16.89 15.39
CA HIS A 382 -13.00 -16.26 15.70
C HIS A 382 -13.80 -15.93 14.44
N GLU A 383 -13.14 -15.47 13.38
CA GLU A 383 -13.77 -15.22 12.08
C GLU A 383 -14.40 -16.49 11.49
N ARG A 384 -13.66 -17.62 11.45
CA ARG A 384 -14.23 -18.88 10.94
C ARG A 384 -15.48 -19.30 11.68
N ARG A 385 -15.54 -19.06 13.00
CA ARG A 385 -16.73 -19.34 13.81
C ARG A 385 -17.91 -18.45 13.43
N LEU A 386 -17.66 -17.18 13.12
CA LEU A 386 -18.69 -16.23 12.68
C LEU A 386 -19.14 -16.50 11.23
N GLU A 387 -18.24 -16.83 10.32
CA GLU A 387 -18.55 -17.15 8.91
C GLU A 387 -19.37 -18.45 8.76
N MET A 388 -19.12 -19.46 9.60
CA MET A 388 -19.94 -20.67 9.67
C MET A 388 -21.40 -20.37 10.06
N ASN A 389 -21.65 -19.27 10.77
CA ASN A 389 -23.00 -18.85 11.13
C ASN A 389 -23.69 -18.01 10.02
N ILE A 390 -22.94 -17.51 9.02
CA ILE A 390 -23.45 -16.60 7.97
C ILE A 390 -23.55 -17.30 6.60
N SER A 391 -22.81 -18.39 6.37
CA SER A 391 -22.88 -19.13 5.09
C SER A 391 -24.32 -19.59 4.81
N PRO A 392 -24.90 -19.26 3.64
CA PRO A 392 -26.23 -19.72 3.29
C PRO A 392 -26.22 -21.25 3.26
N LYS A 393 -27.21 -21.86 3.92
CA LYS A 393 -27.45 -23.31 3.82
C LYS A 393 -27.40 -23.70 2.33
N PRO A 394 -26.69 -24.79 1.96
CA PRO A 394 -26.71 -25.27 0.59
C PRO A 394 -28.17 -25.47 0.17
N LEU A 395 -28.54 -24.89 -0.98
CA LEU A 395 -29.88 -25.05 -1.54
C LEU A 395 -30.19 -26.56 -1.62
N PRO A 396 -31.42 -26.98 -1.26
CA PRO A 396 -31.82 -28.37 -1.42
C PRO A 396 -31.60 -28.74 -2.88
N ARG A 397 -30.87 -29.84 -3.10
CA ARG A 397 -30.78 -30.45 -4.42
C ARG A 397 -32.20 -30.88 -4.78
N HIS A 398 -32.85 -30.14 -5.66
CA HIS A 398 -34.08 -30.61 -6.29
C HIS A 398 -33.68 -31.85 -7.11
N GLY A 399 -34.27 -32.99 -6.73
CA GLY A 399 -34.11 -34.28 -7.40
C GLY A 399 -34.93 -34.37 -8.67
#